data_AF-A0A1I4XWL1-F1
#
_entry.id   AF-A0A1I4XWL1-F1
#
_cell.length_a   1.000
_cell.length_b   1.000
_cell.length_c   1.000
_cell.angle_alpha   90.00
_cell.angle_beta   90.00
_cell.angle_gamma   90.00
#
_symmetry.space_group_name_H-M   'P 1'
#
loop_
_entity.id
_entity.type
_entity.pdbx_description
1 polymer ?
#
loop_
_entity_poly.entity_id
_entity_poly.type
_entity_poly.pdbx_seq_one_letter_code
_entity_poly.pdbx_strand_id
1 'polypeptide(L)'
;MKKILVVFVLLFMMSCNRKLQDASEQYFDGIKSEVTDKFGVNSYFAGLTVTESAQGTVISVLHCSNPQNLETNCYVYAKGVWKEMYKQPLKALPNIKPENFLFKLDEKIDSYTLSKIVKSAQKDIRDRIHVNDLKLYQLAVRPPKSGNVSSMHYQVTIKSDSLQRDFYYRYNIDGTLYDAELNNTE
;
A
#
# COMPACT_ATOMS: atom_id res chain seq x y z
N MET A 1 -50.50 -12.75 32.18
CA MET A 1 -49.19 -13.43 32.23
C MET A 1 -48.24 -12.69 31.31
N LYS A 2 -47.40 -11.83 31.90
CA LYS A 2 -46.31 -11.11 31.24
C LYS A 2 -45.08 -12.04 31.24
N LYS A 3 -44.34 -12.08 30.14
CA LYS A 3 -42.99 -12.66 29.90
C LYS A 3 -43.01 -13.61 28.70
N ILE A 4 -42.95 -13.06 27.48
CA ILE A 4 -42.17 -13.58 26.34
C ILE A 4 -41.86 -12.32 25.51
N LEU A 5 -40.78 -11.64 25.88
CA LEU A 5 -40.12 -10.64 25.07
C LEU A 5 -38.65 -10.73 25.47
N VAL A 6 -37.74 -10.50 24.52
CA VAL A 6 -36.28 -10.48 24.69
C VAL A 6 -35.58 -11.84 24.50
N VAL A 7 -35.55 -12.36 23.27
CA VAL A 7 -34.48 -13.32 22.85
C VAL A 7 -33.84 -12.97 21.49
N PHE A 8 -34.34 -12.01 20.70
CA PHE A 8 -33.86 -11.81 19.32
C PHE A 8 -32.95 -10.60 19.04
N VAL A 9 -32.51 -9.85 20.06
CA VAL A 9 -31.77 -8.57 19.85
C VAL A 9 -30.27 -8.67 20.19
N LEU A 10 -29.78 -9.81 20.70
CA LEU A 10 -28.38 -9.94 21.16
C LEU A 10 -27.37 -10.42 20.10
N LEU A 11 -27.79 -10.69 18.86
CA LEU A 11 -26.90 -11.20 17.81
C LEU A 11 -26.22 -10.14 16.92
N PHE A 12 -26.45 -8.84 17.14
CA PHE A 12 -25.88 -7.77 16.30
C PHE A 12 -24.71 -7.00 16.92
N MET A 13 -24.19 -7.42 18.08
CA MET A 13 -23.02 -6.79 18.70
C MET A 13 -21.72 -7.58 18.51
N MET A 14 -21.53 -8.22 17.34
CA MET A 14 -20.17 -8.41 16.84
C MET A 14 -19.66 -7.04 16.38
N SER A 15 -19.28 -6.22 17.35
CA SER A 15 -18.38 -5.09 17.14
C SER A 15 -17.21 -5.63 16.31
N CYS A 16 -17.12 -5.18 15.06
CA CYS A 16 -15.93 -5.33 14.23
C CYS A 16 -14.81 -4.56 14.93
N ASN A 17 -14.16 -5.22 15.88
CA ASN A 17 -12.83 -4.87 16.32
C ASN A 17 -11.96 -5.06 15.08
N ARG A 18 -11.85 -4.03 14.23
CA ARG A 18 -11.04 -4.07 13.01
C ARG A 18 -9.59 -4.18 13.47
N LYS A 19 -9.15 -5.43 13.68
CA LYS A 19 -7.73 -5.74 13.81
C LYS A 19 -7.05 -5.18 12.55
N LEU A 20 -5.90 -4.55 12.74
CA LEU A 20 -4.98 -4.25 11.64
C LEU A 20 -4.82 -5.53 10.81
N GLN A 21 -5.09 -5.43 9.52
CA GLN A 21 -5.10 -6.59 8.65
C GLN A 21 -3.65 -7.07 8.48
N ASP A 22 -3.46 -8.39 8.57
CA ASP A 22 -2.17 -8.98 8.25
C ASP A 22 -1.85 -8.70 6.78
N ALA A 23 -0.60 -8.35 6.48
CA ALA A 23 -0.11 -8.03 5.14
C ALA A 23 0.06 -9.30 4.29
N SER A 24 -1.01 -10.07 4.22
CA SER A 24 -1.18 -11.28 3.45
C SER A 24 -1.40 -10.97 1.97
N GLU A 25 -1.27 -11.99 1.13
CA GLU A 25 -1.60 -11.87 -0.30
C GLU A 25 -3.07 -11.50 -0.49
N GLN A 26 -3.98 -12.14 0.25
CA GLN A 26 -5.42 -11.84 0.22
C GLN A 26 -5.74 -10.38 0.59
N TYR A 27 -5.00 -9.80 1.53
CA TYR A 27 -5.14 -8.38 1.87
C TYR A 27 -4.77 -7.49 0.67
N PHE A 28 -3.66 -7.78 -0.01
CA PHE A 28 -3.26 -7.03 -1.20
C PHE A 28 -4.13 -7.31 -2.43
N ASP A 29 -4.73 -8.49 -2.54
CA ASP A 29 -5.78 -8.77 -3.53
C ASP A 29 -6.98 -7.86 -3.32
N GLY A 30 -7.44 -7.69 -2.07
CA GLY A 30 -8.53 -6.76 -1.76
C GLY A 30 -8.22 -5.32 -2.14
N ILE A 31 -6.99 -4.86 -1.89
CA ILE A 31 -6.52 -3.52 -2.34
C ILE A 31 -6.55 -3.42 -3.86
N LYS A 32 -6.05 -4.45 -4.56
CA LYS A 32 -6.02 -4.46 -6.02
C LYS A 32 -7.43 -4.45 -6.59
N SER A 33 -8.34 -5.27 -6.09
CA SER A 33 -9.75 -5.26 -6.47
C SER A 33 -10.36 -3.88 -6.30
N GLU A 34 -10.17 -3.22 -5.16
CA GLU A 34 -10.69 -1.86 -4.92
C GLU A 34 -10.15 -0.83 -5.94
N VAL A 35 -8.86 -0.93 -6.30
CA VAL A 35 -8.27 -0.05 -7.32
C VAL A 35 -8.78 -0.40 -8.73
N THR A 36 -8.83 -1.68 -9.09
CA THR A 36 -9.28 -2.10 -10.42
C THR A 36 -10.78 -1.90 -10.64
N ASP A 37 -11.59 -1.99 -9.60
CA ASP A 37 -13.04 -1.71 -9.67
C ASP A 37 -13.29 -0.22 -9.95
N LYS A 38 -12.44 0.66 -9.41
CA LYS A 38 -12.54 2.11 -9.62
C LYS A 38 -12.00 2.56 -10.97
N PHE A 39 -10.84 2.04 -11.39
CA PHE A 39 -10.10 2.58 -12.54
C PHE A 39 -10.07 1.64 -13.74
N GLY A 40 -10.36 0.36 -13.58
CA GLY A 40 -10.24 -0.67 -14.61
C GLY A 40 -8.90 -1.42 -14.58
N VAL A 41 -8.92 -2.69 -15.02
CA VAL A 41 -7.77 -3.61 -14.99
C VAL A 41 -6.60 -3.18 -15.88
N ASN A 42 -6.86 -2.38 -16.91
CA ASN A 42 -5.85 -1.93 -17.88
C ASN A 42 -5.29 -0.54 -17.59
N SER A 43 -5.62 0.03 -16.43
CA SER A 43 -5.26 1.40 -16.10
C SER A 43 -3.81 1.56 -15.67
N TYR A 44 -3.24 2.70 -16.02
CA TYR A 44 -1.86 3.03 -15.74
C TYR A 44 -1.73 3.88 -14.48
N PHE A 45 -0.74 3.54 -13.67
CA PHE A 45 -0.46 4.22 -12.40
C PHE A 45 1.01 4.65 -12.37
N ALA A 46 1.25 5.83 -11.82
CA ALA A 46 2.59 6.31 -11.52
C ALA A 46 2.98 6.07 -10.05
N GLY A 47 2.02 5.68 -9.22
CA GLY A 47 2.28 5.44 -7.81
C GLY A 47 1.08 4.81 -7.12
N LEU A 48 1.38 4.01 -6.11
CA LEU A 48 0.43 3.42 -5.19
C LEU A 48 0.99 3.62 -3.79
N THR A 49 0.16 4.00 -2.83
CA THR A 49 0.51 4.02 -1.41
C THR A 49 -0.63 3.43 -0.62
N VAL A 50 -0.32 2.45 0.21
CA VAL A 50 -1.22 1.78 1.13
C VAL A 50 -0.75 2.16 2.52
N THR A 51 -1.60 2.83 3.28
CA THR A 51 -1.31 3.24 4.66
C THR A 51 -2.28 2.55 5.60
N GLU A 52 -1.74 1.85 6.58
CA GLU A 52 -2.50 1.18 7.63
C GLU A 52 -2.57 2.06 8.87
N SER A 53 -3.77 2.18 9.42
CA SER A 53 -4.04 2.95 10.63
C SER A 53 -5.10 2.27 11.48
N ALA A 54 -5.25 2.72 12.73
CA ALA A 54 -6.34 2.24 13.60
C ALA A 54 -7.75 2.50 13.02
N GLN A 55 -7.88 3.40 12.05
CA GLN A 55 -9.15 3.74 11.40
C GLN A 55 -9.40 2.90 10.13
N GLY A 56 -8.45 2.04 9.77
CA GLY A 56 -8.45 1.20 8.58
C GLY A 56 -7.42 1.60 7.54
N THR A 57 -7.48 0.91 6.41
CA THR A 57 -6.63 1.09 5.23
C THR A 57 -6.98 2.36 4.48
N VAL A 58 -5.96 3.13 4.13
CA VAL A 58 -6.05 4.25 3.18
C VAL A 58 -5.25 3.87 1.94
N ILE A 59 -5.87 4.00 0.76
CA ILE A 59 -5.20 3.72 -0.52
C ILE A 59 -5.09 5.04 -1.27
N SER A 60 -3.86 5.43 -1.62
CA SER A 60 -3.61 6.58 -2.49
C SER A 60 -3.03 6.09 -3.81
N VAL A 61 -3.56 6.56 -4.93
CA VAL A 61 -3.04 6.24 -6.26
C VAL A 61 -2.78 7.50 -7.06
N LEU A 62 -1.70 7.48 -7.83
CA LEU A 62 -1.44 8.44 -8.90
C LEU A 62 -1.88 7.80 -10.21
N HIS A 63 -3.15 7.97 -10.56
CA HIS A 63 -3.74 7.43 -11.79
C HIS A 63 -3.37 8.29 -12.99
N CYS A 64 -2.94 7.69 -14.09
CA CYS A 64 -2.62 8.40 -15.32
C CYS A 64 -3.82 8.33 -16.29
N SER A 65 -4.58 9.43 -16.35
CA SER A 65 -5.77 9.55 -17.20
C SER A 65 -5.41 9.63 -18.68
N ASN A 66 -4.26 10.23 -19.01
CA ASN A 66 -3.74 10.33 -20.37
C ASN A 66 -2.23 10.02 -20.40
N PRO A 67 -1.86 8.79 -20.79
CA PRO A 67 -0.46 8.39 -20.90
C PRO A 67 0.35 9.25 -21.88
N GLN A 68 -0.25 9.79 -22.94
CA GLN A 68 0.50 10.58 -23.94
C GLN A 68 1.04 11.90 -23.37
N ASN A 69 0.29 12.50 -22.44
CA ASN A 69 0.62 13.80 -21.85
C ASN A 69 1.07 13.72 -20.39
N LEU A 70 1.26 12.50 -19.85
CA LEU A 70 1.68 12.28 -18.46
C LEU A 70 0.80 13.02 -17.44
N GLU A 71 -0.48 13.16 -17.76
CA GLU A 71 -1.44 13.79 -16.88
C GLU A 71 -1.84 12.81 -15.79
N THR A 72 -1.60 13.17 -14.53
CA THR A 72 -1.93 12.32 -13.38
C THR A 72 -2.91 12.98 -12.44
N ASN A 73 -3.81 12.17 -11.91
CA ASN A 73 -4.78 12.56 -10.90
C ASN A 73 -4.47 11.74 -9.64
N CYS A 74 -4.36 12.44 -8.52
CA CYS A 74 -4.21 11.81 -7.22
C CYS A 74 -5.59 11.49 -6.65
N TYR A 75 -5.84 10.22 -6.37
CA TYR A 75 -7.05 9.75 -5.71
C TYR A 75 -6.72 9.09 -4.38
N VAL A 76 -7.57 9.31 -3.39
CA VAL A 76 -7.48 8.70 -2.07
C VAL A 76 -8.77 7.95 -1.77
N TYR A 77 -8.65 6.67 -1.43
CA TYR A 77 -9.69 5.86 -0.84
C TYR A 77 -9.53 5.83 0.67
N ALA A 78 -10.59 6.22 1.36
CA ALA A 78 -10.68 6.06 2.81
C ALA A 78 -12.14 5.85 3.20
N LYS A 79 -12.37 4.96 4.18
CA LYS A 79 -13.71 4.70 4.73
C LYS A 79 -14.77 4.34 3.66
N GLY A 80 -14.38 3.61 2.62
CA GLY A 80 -15.30 3.13 1.57
C GLY A 80 -15.56 4.14 0.44
N VAL A 81 -14.83 5.26 0.40
CA VAL A 81 -15.08 6.32 -0.59
C VAL A 81 -13.78 6.77 -1.24
N TRP A 82 -13.81 6.85 -2.57
CA TRP A 82 -12.77 7.48 -3.39
C TRP A 82 -13.00 9.00 -3.50
N LYS A 83 -11.93 9.77 -3.27
CA LYS A 83 -11.91 11.22 -3.46
C LYS A 83 -10.75 11.62 -4.36
N GLU A 84 -11.02 12.45 -5.36
CA GLU A 84 -9.96 13.13 -6.12
C GLU A 84 -9.39 14.26 -5.29
N MET A 85 -8.07 14.28 -5.13
CA MET A 85 -7.37 15.24 -4.28
C MET A 85 -6.83 16.40 -5.10
N TYR A 86 -6.12 16.09 -6.19
CA TYR A 86 -5.55 17.08 -7.09
C TYR A 86 -5.16 16.43 -8.41
N LYS A 87 -4.97 17.28 -9.41
CA LYS A 87 -4.46 16.94 -10.73
C LYS A 87 -3.09 17.57 -10.90
N GLN A 88 -2.11 16.79 -11.33
CA GLN A 88 -0.76 17.28 -11.56
C GLN A 88 -0.19 16.64 -12.83
N PRO A 89 0.37 17.42 -13.76
CA PRO A 89 1.18 16.85 -14.82
C PRO A 89 2.47 16.28 -14.20
N LEU A 90 2.77 15.02 -14.46
CA LEU A 90 4.14 14.52 -14.27
C LEU A 90 5.01 15.34 -15.23
N LYS A 91 6.04 16.02 -14.70
CA LYS A 91 6.96 16.78 -15.54
C LYS A 91 7.62 15.80 -16.52
N ALA A 92 7.23 15.86 -17.79
CA ALA A 92 7.91 15.13 -18.84
C ALA A 92 9.36 15.62 -18.88
N LEU A 93 10.30 14.77 -18.45
CA LEU A 93 11.70 15.01 -18.74
C LEU A 93 11.86 14.91 -20.27
N PRO A 94 12.53 15.88 -20.92
CA PRO A 94 12.70 15.84 -22.36
C PRO A 94 13.31 14.50 -22.80
N ASN A 95 12.73 13.90 -23.84
CA ASN A 95 13.15 12.62 -24.45
C ASN A 95 12.88 11.34 -23.62
N ILE A 96 12.00 11.36 -22.63
CA ILE A 96 11.61 10.13 -21.90
C ILE A 96 10.17 9.74 -22.23
N LYS A 97 9.96 8.46 -22.56
CA LYS A 97 8.64 7.93 -22.84
C LYS A 97 7.78 7.86 -21.58
N PRO A 98 6.50 8.27 -21.62
CA PRO A 98 5.59 8.21 -20.48
C PRO A 98 5.47 6.85 -19.82
N GLU A 99 5.45 5.79 -20.64
CA GLU A 99 5.43 4.39 -20.23
C GLU A 99 6.56 4.00 -19.27
N ASN A 100 7.66 4.77 -19.25
CA ASN A 100 8.76 4.52 -18.32
C ASN A 100 8.45 4.92 -16.86
N PHE A 101 7.42 5.73 -16.63
CA PHE A 101 7.01 6.17 -15.30
C PHE A 101 5.79 5.43 -14.77
N LEU A 102 5.21 4.56 -15.60
CA LEU A 102 3.91 3.94 -15.37
C LEU A 102 4.04 2.45 -15.13
N PHE A 103 3.12 1.91 -14.36
CA PHE A 103 2.91 0.48 -14.18
C PHE A 103 1.41 0.15 -14.25
N LYS A 104 1.10 -1.11 -14.51
CA LYS A 104 -0.21 -1.68 -14.27
C LYS A 104 -0.14 -2.63 -13.09
N LEU A 105 -1.24 -2.74 -12.36
CA LEU A 105 -1.43 -3.80 -11.38
C LEU A 105 -1.43 -5.15 -12.10
N ASP A 106 -0.95 -6.20 -11.44
CA ASP A 106 -0.81 -7.58 -11.94
C ASP A 106 0.15 -7.84 -13.10
N GLU A 107 0.68 -6.82 -13.78
CA GLU A 107 1.79 -7.02 -14.71
C GLU A 107 3.15 -6.96 -14.01
N LYS A 108 3.39 -5.91 -13.23
CA LYS A 108 4.67 -5.67 -12.52
C LYS A 108 4.53 -5.59 -11.01
N ILE A 109 3.32 -5.31 -10.54
CA ILE A 109 2.99 -5.16 -9.12
C ILE A 109 1.89 -6.17 -8.79
N ASP A 110 2.28 -7.29 -8.19
CA ASP A 110 1.38 -8.37 -7.80
C ASP A 110 1.28 -8.53 -6.28
N SER A 111 0.17 -9.11 -5.82
CA SER A 111 -0.16 -9.28 -4.40
C SER A 111 0.87 -10.14 -3.65
N TYR A 112 1.43 -11.14 -4.34
CA TYR A 112 2.44 -12.03 -3.77
C TYR A 112 3.72 -11.26 -3.48
N THR A 113 4.21 -10.46 -4.42
CA THR A 113 5.41 -9.62 -4.27
C THR A 113 5.20 -8.61 -3.13
N LEU A 114 4.04 -7.94 -3.07
CA LEU A 114 3.70 -7.00 -2.00
C LEU A 114 3.69 -7.68 -0.61
N SER A 115 3.06 -8.86 -0.49
CA SER A 115 3.06 -9.62 0.77
C SER A 115 4.46 -10.10 1.15
N LYS A 116 5.22 -10.60 0.17
CA LYS A 116 6.57 -11.14 0.35
C LYS A 116 7.52 -10.08 0.90
N ILE A 117 7.55 -8.87 0.32
CA ILE A 117 8.48 -7.82 0.79
C ILE A 117 8.14 -7.36 2.21
N VAL A 118 6.85 -7.24 2.56
CA VAL A 118 6.44 -6.87 3.91
C VAL A 118 6.82 -7.94 4.93
N LYS A 119 6.53 -9.21 4.62
CA LYS A 119 6.91 -10.34 5.48
C LYS A 119 8.42 -10.47 5.62
N SER A 120 9.17 -10.18 4.55
CA SER A 120 10.63 -10.21 4.57
C SER A 120 11.20 -9.11 5.47
N ALA A 121 10.69 -7.89 5.39
CA ALA A 121 11.05 -6.80 6.30
C ALA A 121 10.75 -7.17 7.76
N GLN A 122 9.53 -7.67 8.05
CA GLN A 122 9.16 -8.09 9.39
C GLN A 122 10.05 -9.22 9.94
N LYS A 123 10.42 -10.19 9.10
CA LYS A 123 11.33 -11.27 9.48
C LYS A 123 12.71 -10.73 9.83
N ASP A 124 13.27 -9.87 8.98
CA ASP A 124 14.60 -9.28 9.21
C ASP A 124 14.65 -8.47 10.53
N ILE A 125 13.59 -7.70 10.83
CA ILE A 125 13.49 -6.98 12.11
C ILE A 125 13.38 -7.95 13.29
N ARG A 126 12.56 -9.02 13.19
CA ARG A 126 12.45 -10.04 14.25
C ARG A 126 13.79 -10.69 14.54
N ASP A 127 14.52 -11.08 13.49
CA ASP A 127 15.79 -11.80 13.62
C ASP A 127 16.90 -10.92 14.24
N ARG A 128 16.87 -9.60 14.02
CA ARG A 128 17.91 -8.67 14.51
C ARG A 128 17.56 -8.00 15.83
N ILE A 129 16.31 -7.57 15.97
CA ILE A 129 15.86 -6.70 17.08
C ILE A 129 15.01 -7.49 18.10
N HIS A 130 14.63 -8.74 17.79
CA HIS A 130 13.88 -9.63 18.70
C HIS A 130 12.54 -9.07 19.18
N VAL A 131 11.83 -8.37 18.29
CA VAL A 131 10.53 -7.74 18.56
C VAL A 131 9.41 -8.40 17.75
N ASN A 132 8.24 -8.65 18.36
CA ASN A 132 7.16 -9.42 17.75
C ASN A 132 5.95 -8.59 17.30
N ASP A 133 5.78 -7.37 17.80
CA ASP A 133 4.59 -6.53 17.54
C ASP A 133 4.71 -5.69 16.26
N LEU A 134 5.33 -6.25 15.24
CA LEU A 134 5.58 -5.59 13.96
C LEU A 134 4.33 -5.56 13.09
N LYS A 135 4.01 -4.37 12.58
CA LYS A 135 2.85 -4.13 11.71
C LYS A 135 3.25 -3.32 10.51
N LEU A 136 2.62 -3.59 9.37
CA LEU A 136 2.71 -2.69 8.23
C LEU A 136 2.13 -1.33 8.65
N TYR A 137 2.88 -0.25 8.46
CA TYR A 137 2.37 1.10 8.56
C TYR A 137 2.12 1.69 7.16
N GLN A 138 3.07 1.49 6.25
CA GLN A 138 2.94 1.99 4.89
C GLN A 138 3.66 1.10 3.90
N LEU A 139 3.06 0.89 2.73
CA LEU A 139 3.71 0.38 1.54
C LEU A 139 3.51 1.38 0.42
N ALA A 140 4.56 1.73 -0.32
CA ALA A 140 4.45 2.61 -1.48
C ALA A 140 5.22 2.06 -2.68
N VAL A 141 4.58 2.07 -3.86
CA VAL A 141 5.23 1.91 -5.15
C VAL A 141 5.57 3.31 -5.65
N ARG A 142 6.87 3.61 -5.77
CA ARG A 142 7.34 4.95 -6.15
C ARG A 142 7.79 4.97 -7.61
N PRO A 143 7.38 5.98 -8.40
CA PRO A 143 7.84 6.11 -9.77
C PRO A 143 9.35 6.42 -9.81
N PRO A 144 10.00 6.13 -10.94
CA PRO A 144 11.40 6.48 -11.11
C PRO A 144 11.60 8.00 -11.13
N LYS A 145 12.66 8.49 -10.45
CA LYS A 145 12.97 9.93 -10.40
C LYS A 145 13.51 10.48 -11.73
N SER A 146 14.21 9.66 -12.50
CA SER A 146 14.93 10.05 -13.72
C SER A 146 14.35 9.44 -15.00
N GLY A 147 13.17 8.81 -14.91
CA GLY A 147 12.56 8.11 -16.06
C GLY A 147 13.25 6.81 -16.46
N ASN A 148 14.23 6.36 -15.68
CA ASN A 148 14.73 4.99 -15.76
C ASN A 148 13.77 4.05 -15.01
N VAL A 149 13.01 3.23 -15.74
CA VAL A 149 12.04 2.26 -15.19
C VAL A 149 12.66 1.39 -14.09
N SER A 150 13.95 1.05 -14.21
CA SER A 150 14.66 0.22 -13.23
C SER A 150 14.86 0.91 -11.87
N SER A 151 14.57 2.21 -11.76
CA SER A 151 14.58 2.96 -10.50
C SER A 151 13.21 3.07 -9.83
N MET A 152 12.17 2.48 -10.42
CA MET A 152 10.91 2.20 -9.72
C MET A 152 11.20 1.23 -8.57
N HIS A 153 10.67 1.53 -7.39
CA HIS A 153 10.98 0.76 -6.19
C HIS A 153 9.80 0.76 -5.22
N TYR A 154 9.80 -0.24 -4.35
CA TYR A 154 8.93 -0.29 -3.20
C TYR A 154 9.59 0.41 -2.01
N GLN A 155 8.77 1.10 -1.21
CA GLN A 155 9.12 1.56 0.13
C GLN A 155 8.17 0.88 1.12
N VAL A 156 8.73 0.23 2.12
CA VAL A 156 7.97 -0.44 3.18
C VAL A 156 8.36 0.19 4.51
N THR A 157 7.36 0.65 5.25
CA THR A 157 7.52 1.14 6.62
C THR A 157 6.81 0.17 7.56
N ILE A 158 7.58 -0.44 8.45
CA ILE A 158 7.09 -1.32 9.50
C ILE A 158 7.14 -0.56 10.83
N LYS A 159 6.07 -0.62 11.61
CA LYS A 159 5.98 -0.01 12.92
C LYS A 159 5.98 -1.07 14.02
N SER A 160 6.67 -0.77 15.13
CA SER A 160 6.52 -1.45 16.42
C SER A 160 5.96 -0.45 17.43
N ASP A 161 4.84 -0.80 18.07
CA ASP A 161 4.23 0.05 19.09
C ASP A 161 5.03 -0.02 20.40
N SER A 162 5.57 -1.19 20.75
CA SER A 162 6.38 -1.44 21.93
C SER A 162 7.71 -0.69 21.91
N LEU A 163 8.32 -0.56 20.74
CA LEU A 163 9.55 0.23 20.55
C LEU A 163 9.27 1.70 20.23
N GLN A 164 8.00 2.09 20.04
CA GLN A 164 7.59 3.42 19.57
C GLN A 164 8.37 3.88 18.34
N ARG A 165 8.55 2.97 17.38
CA ARG A 165 9.54 3.13 16.34
C ARG A 165 9.11 2.55 15.00
N ASP A 166 9.56 3.21 13.95
CA ASP A 166 9.42 2.80 12.56
C ASP A 166 10.74 2.27 11.99
N PHE A 167 10.63 1.33 11.05
CA PHE A 167 11.72 0.73 10.29
C PHE A 167 11.42 0.92 8.80
N TYR A 168 12.44 1.35 8.03
CA TYR A 168 12.26 1.69 6.62
C TYR A 168 13.05 0.74 5.75
N TYR A 169 12.36 0.15 4.77
CA TYR A 169 12.94 -0.76 3.80
C TYR A 169 12.65 -0.26 2.39
N ARG A 170 13.61 -0.45 1.49
CA ARG A 170 13.48 -0.17 0.07
C ARG A 170 13.80 -1.42 -0.72
N TYR A 171 12.92 -1.79 -1.65
CA TYR A 171 13.09 -2.95 -2.52
C TYR A 171 13.03 -2.51 -3.98
N ASN A 172 13.83 -3.15 -4.82
CA ASN A 172 13.65 -3.05 -6.27
C ASN A 172 12.29 -3.63 -6.68
N ILE A 173 11.86 -3.32 -7.90
CA ILE A 173 10.55 -3.75 -8.40
C ILE A 173 10.39 -5.28 -8.50
N ASP A 174 11.50 -6.01 -8.59
CA ASP A 174 11.56 -7.48 -8.55
C ASP A 174 11.48 -8.06 -7.11
N GLY A 175 11.35 -7.20 -6.11
CA GLY A 175 11.28 -7.57 -4.70
C GLY A 175 12.62 -7.84 -4.04
N THR A 176 13.76 -7.60 -4.72
CA THR A 176 15.08 -7.70 -4.10
C THR A 176 15.33 -6.51 -3.17
N LEU A 177 15.91 -6.77 -2.00
CA LEU A 177 16.21 -5.72 -1.03
C LEU A 177 17.30 -4.80 -1.58
N TYR A 178 17.00 -3.50 -1.66
CA TYR A 178 17.93 -2.46 -2.09
C TYR A 178 18.59 -1.77 -0.89
N ASP A 179 17.81 -1.46 0.14
CA ASP A 179 18.28 -0.75 1.32
C ASP A 179 17.36 -0.98 2.53
N ALA A 180 17.92 -0.91 3.74
CA ALA A 180 17.20 -1.05 5.00
C ALA A 180 17.78 -0.12 6.07
N GLU A 181 16.96 0.83 6.52
CA GLU A 181 17.30 1.73 7.62
C GLU A 181 16.73 1.16 8.91
N LEU A 182 17.58 0.39 9.58
CA LEU A 182 17.33 -0.20 10.88
C LEU A 182 17.80 0.68 12.04
N ASN A 183 18.02 2.00 11.83
CA ASN A 183 18.50 3.01 12.80
C ASN A 183 18.94 2.42 14.16
N ASN A 184 20.09 1.78 14.21
CA ASN A 184 20.71 1.43 15.48
C ASN A 184 21.26 2.73 16.05
N THR A 185 20.42 3.53 16.71
CA THR A 185 20.96 4.41 17.76
C THR A 185 21.28 3.50 18.93
N GLU A 186 22.55 3.06 18.94
CA GLU A 186 23.27 2.74 20.18
C GLU A 186 23.19 3.91 21.16
#